data_AF-A0A4Y8RL09-F1
#
_entry.id   AF-A0A4Y8RL09-F1
#
_cell.length_a   1.000
_cell.length_b   1.000
_cell.length_c   1.000
_cell.angle_alpha   90.00
_cell.angle_beta   90.00
_cell.angle_gamma   90.00
#
_symmetry.space_group_name_H-M   'P 1'
#
loop_
_entity.id
_entity.type
_entity.pdbx_description
1 polymer ?
#
loop_
_entity_poly.entity_id
_entity_poly.type
_entity_poly.pdbx_seq_one_letter_code
_entity_poly.pdbx_strand_id
1 'polypeptide(L)'
;MTALRSPSPKGSAAGRRGGLYTPAERARRDGTVWTLVQGVLAPLQFLICLGSLALVLRYLATGEGYGAAALSVLVKTLALYAIMVTGSIWEKVVFGRWLFAPAFFWEDVVSMGVIALHTAYVVMLLRGIGTPAEQFAVALAGYAAYVVNAGQFVLKLRAARLEAGPKRRDYPAQVPA
;
A
#
# COMPACT_ATOMS: atom_id res chain seq x y z
N MET A 1 57.84 20.20 -16.10
CA MET A 1 56.55 20.39 -15.39
C MET A 1 55.44 20.24 -16.42
N THR A 2 54.90 19.03 -16.61
CA THR A 2 53.78 18.78 -17.53
C THR A 2 52.82 17.82 -16.86
N ALA A 3 51.75 18.36 -16.26
CA ALA A 3 50.74 17.57 -15.58
C ALA A 3 49.76 16.97 -16.60
N LEU A 4 49.72 15.63 -16.65
CA LEU A 4 48.69 14.86 -17.34
C LEU A 4 47.34 15.10 -16.64
N ARG A 5 46.39 15.72 -17.34
CA ARG A 5 44.98 15.79 -16.90
C ARG A 5 44.25 14.54 -17.39
N SER A 6 43.98 13.61 -16.47
CA SER A 6 43.03 12.52 -16.68
C SER A 6 41.59 13.08 -16.76
N PRO A 7 40.74 12.64 -17.70
CA PRO A 7 39.34 13.01 -17.70
C PRO A 7 38.59 12.26 -16.59
N SER A 8 37.96 13.00 -15.68
CA SER A 8 37.07 12.46 -14.66
C SER A 8 35.88 11.73 -15.29
N PRO A 9 35.47 10.55 -14.77
CA PRO A 9 34.27 9.89 -15.27
C PRO A 9 33.07 10.72 -14.86
N LYS A 10 32.34 11.24 -15.85
CA LYS A 10 31.02 11.84 -15.64
C LYS A 10 30.10 10.74 -15.10
N GLY A 11 29.92 10.71 -13.79
CA GLY A 11 28.87 9.94 -13.13
C GLY A 11 27.55 10.24 -13.82
N SER A 12 26.90 9.19 -14.30
CA SER A 12 25.65 9.24 -15.03
C SER A 12 24.57 9.90 -14.18
N ALA A 13 24.27 11.16 -14.49
CA ALA A 13 23.09 11.87 -14.00
C ALA A 13 21.79 11.33 -14.67
N ALA A 14 21.65 10.01 -14.75
CA ALA A 14 20.45 9.32 -15.22
C ALA A 14 19.56 8.95 -14.02
N GLY A 15 19.19 9.93 -13.20
CA GLY A 15 18.52 9.72 -11.92
C GLY A 15 17.12 10.33 -11.77
N ARG A 16 16.52 10.93 -12.80
CA ARG A 16 15.26 11.69 -12.65
C ARG A 16 14.13 11.34 -13.62
N ARG A 17 14.03 10.07 -13.98
CA ARG A 17 12.76 9.42 -14.34
C ARG A 17 12.72 8.09 -13.59
N GLY A 18 12.70 8.19 -12.27
CA GLY A 18 12.82 7.05 -11.38
C GLY A 18 11.57 6.19 -11.45
N GLY A 19 11.63 5.08 -12.17
CA GLY A 19 10.59 4.05 -12.06
C GLY A 19 10.47 3.57 -10.62
N LEU A 20 9.33 2.94 -10.29
CA LEU A 20 8.98 2.49 -8.93
C LEU A 20 10.06 1.63 -8.23
N TYR A 21 10.93 0.99 -9.01
CA TYR A 21 12.04 0.17 -8.54
C TYR A 21 13.28 0.38 -9.40
N THR A 22 14.45 0.49 -8.76
CA THR A 22 15.76 0.22 -9.38
C THR A 22 15.84 -1.24 -9.87
N PRO A 23 16.78 -1.59 -10.77
CA PRO A 23 16.95 -2.98 -11.20
C PRO A 23 17.19 -3.95 -10.04
N ALA A 24 17.98 -3.54 -9.03
CA ALA A 24 18.27 -4.36 -7.86
C ALA A 24 17.04 -4.54 -6.95
N GLU A 25 16.26 -3.49 -6.72
CA GLU A 25 14.99 -3.58 -5.97
C GLU A 25 13.98 -4.47 -6.68
N ARG A 26 13.90 -4.37 -8.01
CA ARG A 26 13.02 -5.22 -8.83
C ARG A 26 13.41 -6.69 -8.72
N ALA A 27 14.70 -7.02 -8.81
CA ALA A 27 15.18 -8.38 -8.62
C ALA A 27 14.84 -8.93 -7.22
N ARG A 28 14.98 -8.12 -6.16
CA ARG A 28 14.57 -8.51 -4.80
C ARG A 28 13.06 -8.75 -4.69
N ARG A 29 12.26 -7.85 -5.28
CA ARG A 29 10.79 -7.97 -5.33
C ARG A 29 10.35 -9.26 -6.03
N ASP A 30 10.94 -9.54 -7.18
CA ASP A 30 10.57 -10.71 -8.00
C ASP A 30 11.06 -12.03 -7.38
N GLY A 31 12.12 -11.97 -6.56
CA GLY A 31 12.67 -13.12 -5.84
C GLY A 31 12.03 -13.42 -4.48
N THR A 32 10.97 -12.70 -4.06
CA THR A 32 10.34 -12.90 -2.74
C THR A 32 8.85 -13.26 -2.84
N VAL A 33 8.38 -14.12 -1.92
CA VAL A 33 6.96 -14.51 -1.82
C VAL A 33 6.07 -13.35 -1.35
N TRP A 34 6.64 -12.33 -0.73
CA TRP A 34 5.89 -11.27 -0.08
C TRP A 34 5.02 -10.46 -1.05
N THR A 35 5.41 -10.31 -2.33
CA THR A 35 4.53 -9.68 -3.34
C THR A 35 3.28 -10.51 -3.61
N LEU A 36 3.39 -11.85 -3.63
CA LEU A 36 2.22 -12.72 -3.73
C LEU A 36 1.33 -12.61 -2.50
N VAL A 37 1.92 -12.61 -1.30
CA VAL A 37 1.18 -12.42 -0.03
C VAL A 37 0.38 -11.12 -0.07
N GLN A 38 0.99 -9.99 -0.46
CA GLN A 38 0.28 -8.72 -0.62
C GLN A 38 -0.79 -8.78 -1.71
N GLY A 39 -0.50 -9.45 -2.84
CA GLY A 39 -1.44 -9.65 -3.93
C GLY A 39 -2.71 -10.43 -3.56
N VAL A 40 -2.64 -11.28 -2.52
CA VAL A 40 -3.80 -11.99 -1.96
C VAL A 40 -4.47 -11.21 -0.83
N LEU A 41 -3.68 -10.65 0.10
CA LEU A 41 -4.20 -9.92 1.26
C LEU A 41 -4.93 -8.65 0.87
N ALA A 42 -4.48 -7.92 -0.17
CA ALA A 42 -5.13 -6.68 -0.58
C ALA A 42 -6.58 -6.90 -1.10
N PRO A 43 -6.85 -7.84 -2.03
CA PRO A 43 -8.22 -8.18 -2.42
C PRO A 43 -9.06 -8.71 -1.26
N LEU A 44 -8.49 -9.59 -0.41
CA LEU A 44 -9.19 -10.10 0.76
C LEU A 44 -9.61 -8.95 1.70
N GLN A 45 -8.72 -7.99 1.93
CA GLN A 45 -9.05 -6.82 2.73
C GLN A 45 -10.19 -5.99 2.12
N PHE A 46 -10.20 -5.84 0.80
CA PHE A 46 -11.26 -5.11 0.14
C PHE A 46 -12.62 -5.78 0.36
N LEU A 47 -12.69 -7.11 0.26
CA LEU A 47 -13.92 -7.89 0.52
C LEU A 47 -14.36 -7.79 1.99
N ILE A 48 -13.43 -7.91 2.93
CA ILE A 48 -13.71 -7.71 4.37
C ILE A 48 -14.23 -6.29 4.63
N CYS A 49 -13.67 -5.29 3.94
CA CYS A 49 -14.14 -3.90 4.01
C CYS A 49 -15.60 -3.75 3.58
N LEU A 50 -15.96 -4.32 2.42
CA LEU A 50 -17.32 -4.23 1.90
C LEU A 50 -18.33 -4.94 2.80
N GLY A 51 -17.99 -6.15 3.27
CA GLY A 51 -18.85 -6.90 4.18
C GLY A 51 -19.06 -6.16 5.51
N SER A 52 -17.98 -5.62 6.09
CA SER A 52 -18.10 -4.85 7.33
C SER A 52 -18.86 -3.54 7.13
N LEU A 53 -18.61 -2.80 6.05
CA LEU A 53 -19.36 -1.59 5.72
C LEU A 53 -20.86 -1.87 5.62
N ALA A 54 -21.26 -2.93 4.91
CA ALA A 54 -22.66 -3.29 4.78
C ALA A 54 -23.33 -3.60 6.14
N LEU A 55 -22.63 -4.33 7.02
CA LEU A 55 -23.13 -4.65 8.36
C LEU A 55 -23.24 -3.42 9.26
N VAL A 56 -22.24 -2.54 9.22
CA VAL A 56 -22.25 -1.27 9.98
C VAL A 56 -23.39 -0.37 9.50
N LEU A 57 -23.55 -0.19 8.19
CA LEU A 57 -24.64 0.63 7.63
C LEU A 57 -26.01 0.03 7.94
N ARG A 58 -26.17 -1.29 7.89
CA ARG A 58 -27.41 -1.96 8.30
C ARG A 58 -27.75 -1.65 9.75
N TYR A 59 -26.78 -1.76 10.67
CA TYR A 59 -26.99 -1.43 12.07
C TYR A 59 -27.38 0.04 12.24
N LEU A 60 -26.68 0.97 11.61
CA LEU A 60 -26.98 2.41 11.73
C LEU A 60 -28.36 2.78 11.16
N ALA A 61 -28.82 2.08 10.12
CA ALA A 61 -30.11 2.34 9.50
C ALA A 61 -31.30 1.71 10.24
N THR A 62 -31.10 0.56 10.90
CA THR A 62 -32.20 -0.26 11.45
C THR A 62 -32.15 -0.45 12.96
N GLY A 63 -31.01 -0.19 13.60
CA GLY A 63 -30.74 -0.56 14.99
C GLY A 63 -30.39 -2.04 15.20
N GLU A 64 -30.53 -2.88 14.18
CA GLU A 64 -30.42 -4.34 14.29
C GLU A 64 -29.03 -4.86 13.90
N GLY A 65 -28.59 -5.95 14.55
CA GLY A 65 -27.36 -6.65 14.19
C GLY A 65 -26.06 -6.01 14.69
N TYR A 66 -26.11 -5.24 15.79
CA TYR A 66 -24.95 -4.63 16.45
C TYR A 66 -23.75 -5.59 16.59
N GLY A 67 -23.98 -6.80 17.13
CA GLY A 67 -22.90 -7.76 17.39
C GLY A 67 -22.16 -8.20 16.12
N ALA A 68 -22.90 -8.42 15.03
CA ALA A 68 -22.30 -8.75 13.73
C ALA A 68 -21.52 -7.57 13.15
N ALA A 69 -22.05 -6.35 13.26
CA ALA A 69 -21.37 -5.13 12.84
C ALA A 69 -20.05 -4.95 13.63
N ALA A 70 -20.08 -5.02 14.95
CA ALA A 70 -18.89 -4.87 15.79
C ALA A 70 -17.84 -5.95 15.52
N LEU A 71 -18.26 -7.22 15.44
CA LEU A 71 -17.36 -8.33 15.12
C LEU A 71 -16.71 -8.14 13.74
N SER A 72 -17.46 -7.64 12.75
CA SER A 72 -16.91 -7.40 11.41
C SER A 72 -15.81 -6.33 11.41
N VAL A 73 -15.94 -5.27 12.23
CA VAL A 73 -14.88 -4.24 12.37
C VAL A 73 -13.66 -4.82 13.08
N LEU A 74 -13.83 -5.69 14.08
CA LEU A 74 -12.73 -6.40 14.73
C LEU A 74 -11.97 -7.29 13.74
N VAL A 75 -12.68 -8.12 12.97
CA VAL A 75 -12.08 -8.97 11.91
C VAL A 75 -11.32 -8.12 10.90
N LYS A 76 -11.91 -7.00 10.46
CA LYS A 76 -11.23 -6.06 9.56
C LYS A 76 -9.96 -5.47 10.18
N THR A 77 -10.00 -5.12 11.45
CA THR A 77 -8.85 -4.55 12.18
C THR A 77 -7.72 -5.57 12.27
N LEU A 78 -8.00 -6.83 12.59
CA LEU A 78 -7.00 -7.90 12.59
C LEU A 78 -6.40 -8.10 11.20
N ALA A 79 -7.22 -8.09 10.16
CA ALA A 79 -6.74 -8.18 8.78
C ALA A 79 -5.88 -6.94 8.39
N LEU A 80 -6.14 -5.75 8.95
CA LEU A 80 -5.33 -4.54 8.72
C LEU A 80 -3.96 -4.69 9.36
N TYR A 81 -3.89 -5.22 10.58
CA TYR A 81 -2.61 -5.53 11.21
C TYR A 81 -1.83 -6.58 10.41
N ALA A 82 -2.50 -7.64 9.94
CA ALA A 82 -1.86 -8.69 9.15
C ALA A 82 -1.24 -8.15 7.85
N ILE A 83 -2.01 -7.38 7.07
CA ILE A 83 -1.49 -6.81 5.81
C ILE A 83 -0.39 -5.78 6.06
N MET A 84 -0.49 -5.00 7.14
CA MET A 84 0.55 -4.03 7.50
C MET A 84 1.85 -4.70 7.91
N VAL A 85 1.79 -5.68 8.81
CA VAL A 85 2.98 -6.42 9.26
C VAL A 85 3.65 -7.09 8.07
N THR A 86 2.90 -7.83 7.24
CA THR A 86 3.46 -8.47 6.05
C THR A 86 3.93 -7.46 4.99
N GLY A 87 3.28 -6.30 4.87
CA GLY A 87 3.71 -5.20 4.00
C GLY A 87 5.03 -4.58 4.46
N SER A 88 5.20 -4.38 5.77
CA SER A 88 6.45 -3.87 6.33
C SER A 88 7.63 -4.83 6.14
N ILE A 89 7.37 -6.14 6.21
CA ILE A 89 8.36 -7.16 5.89
C ILE A 89 8.72 -7.10 4.40
N TRP A 90 7.71 -6.97 3.53
CA TRP A 90 7.93 -6.80 2.09
C TRP A 90 8.82 -5.58 1.80
N GLU A 91 8.52 -4.42 2.39
CA GLU A 91 9.36 -3.23 2.23
C GLU A 91 10.77 -3.43 2.76
N LYS A 92 10.92 -4.15 3.89
CA LYS A 92 12.24 -4.42 4.46
C LYS A 92 13.09 -5.23 3.51
N VAL A 93 12.51 -6.23 2.86
CA VAL A 93 13.19 -7.09 1.88
C VAL A 93 13.50 -6.31 0.59
N VAL A 94 12.58 -5.49 0.09
CA VAL A 94 12.76 -4.80 -1.20
C VAL A 94 13.61 -3.54 -1.06
N PHE A 95 13.36 -2.71 -0.05
CA PHE A 95 13.96 -1.37 0.10
C PHE A 95 14.93 -1.24 1.28
N GLY A 96 15.04 -2.27 2.13
CA GLY A 96 15.88 -2.22 3.33
C GLY A 96 15.26 -1.42 4.49
N ARG A 97 14.01 -0.95 4.37
CA ARG A 97 13.28 -0.14 5.34
C ARG A 97 11.99 -0.85 5.76
N TRP A 98 11.60 -0.75 7.03
CA TRP A 98 10.38 -1.41 7.49
C TRP A 98 9.10 -0.74 6.99
N LEU A 99 9.09 0.59 6.86
CA LEU A 99 8.01 1.37 6.27
C LEU A 99 8.62 2.65 5.73
N PHE A 100 7.83 3.40 4.98
CA PHE A 100 8.12 4.73 4.48
C PHE A 100 9.30 4.71 3.50
N ALA A 101 9.39 3.67 2.66
CA ALA A 101 10.23 3.76 1.47
C ALA A 101 9.81 4.99 0.64
N PRO A 102 10.73 5.77 0.05
CA PRO A 102 10.36 6.99 -0.68
C PRO A 102 9.29 6.79 -1.76
N ALA A 103 9.27 5.60 -2.36
CA ALA A 103 8.27 5.20 -3.35
C ALA A 103 6.86 4.97 -2.77
N PHE A 104 6.72 4.67 -1.47
CA PHE A 104 5.47 4.27 -0.78
C PHE A 104 5.12 5.13 0.43
N PHE A 105 5.89 6.19 0.69
CA PHE A 105 5.77 7.04 1.88
C PHE A 105 4.33 7.49 2.17
N TRP A 106 3.64 8.01 1.15
CA TRP A 106 2.30 8.55 1.36
C TRP A 106 1.25 7.46 1.58
N GLU A 107 1.37 6.32 0.91
CA GLU A 107 0.50 5.17 1.18
C GLU A 107 0.69 4.65 2.61
N ASP A 108 1.92 4.64 3.12
CA ASP A 108 2.19 4.23 4.50
C ASP A 108 1.64 5.21 5.52
N VAL A 109 1.76 6.52 5.28
CA VAL A 109 1.18 7.56 6.15
C VAL A 109 -0.34 7.39 6.25
N VAL A 110 -1.02 7.21 5.11
CA VAL A 110 -2.47 7.01 5.11
C VAL A 110 -2.83 5.68 5.78
N SER A 111 -2.06 4.61 5.51
CA SER A 111 -2.29 3.30 6.14
C SER A 111 -2.11 3.33 7.65
N MET A 112 -1.15 4.11 8.17
CA MET A 112 -1.01 4.37 9.61
C MET A 112 -2.22 5.10 10.17
N GLY A 113 -2.77 6.08 9.44
CA GLY A 113 -4.02 6.75 9.82
C GLY A 113 -5.21 5.80 9.88
N VAL A 114 -5.37 4.92 8.88
CA VAL A 114 -6.42 3.88 8.85
C VAL A 114 -6.27 2.94 10.04
N ILE A 115 -5.05 2.46 10.32
CA ILE A 115 -4.75 1.60 11.46
C ILE A 115 -5.04 2.28 12.78
N ALA A 116 -4.65 3.55 12.93
CA ALA A 116 -4.89 4.31 14.15
C ALA A 116 -6.39 4.46 14.43
N LEU A 117 -7.20 4.79 13.42
CA LEU A 117 -8.66 4.89 13.55
C LEU A 117 -9.29 3.54 13.92
N HIS A 118 -8.86 2.44 13.30
CA HIS A 118 -9.35 1.11 13.67
C HIS A 118 -8.91 0.68 15.07
N THR A 119 -7.69 1.01 15.47
CA THR A 119 -7.20 0.75 16.82
C THR A 119 -8.01 1.55 17.83
N ALA A 120 -8.31 2.83 17.53
CA ALA A 120 -9.14 3.68 18.36
C ALA A 120 -10.56 3.10 18.52
N TYR A 121 -11.16 2.62 17.43
CA TYR A 121 -12.44 1.88 17.50
C TYR A 121 -12.37 0.70 18.47
N VAL A 122 -11.32 -0.14 18.37
CA VAL A 122 -11.16 -1.31 19.27
C VAL A 122 -11.02 -0.86 20.73
N VAL A 123 -10.24 0.18 21.00
CA VAL A 123 -10.10 0.73 22.35
C VAL A 123 -11.44 1.24 22.87
N MET A 124 -12.20 1.98 22.05
CA MET A 124 -13.51 2.49 22.44
C MET A 124 -14.47 1.34 22.77
N LEU A 125 -14.51 0.31 21.92
CA LEU A 125 -15.34 -0.87 22.11
C LEU A 125 -14.99 -1.61 23.42
N LEU A 126 -13.70 -1.91 23.64
CA LEU A 126 -13.25 -2.67 24.82
C LEU A 126 -13.39 -1.91 26.13
N ARG A 127 -13.33 -0.57 26.09
CA ARG A 127 -13.44 0.31 27.26
C ARG A 127 -14.85 0.85 27.48
N GLY A 128 -15.79 0.57 26.58
CA GLY A 128 -17.13 1.14 26.62
C GLY A 128 -17.14 2.67 26.46
N ILE A 129 -16.21 3.23 25.70
CA ILE A 129 -16.12 4.67 25.46
C ILE A 129 -17.06 5.05 24.31
N GLY A 130 -17.96 6.01 24.57
CA GLY A 130 -18.92 6.50 23.60
C GLY A 130 -20.05 5.52 23.31
N THR A 131 -21.06 6.02 22.60
CA THR A 131 -22.19 5.24 22.09
C THR A 131 -21.76 4.34 20.91
N PRO A 132 -22.52 3.30 20.58
CA PRO A 132 -22.28 2.49 19.38
C PRO A 132 -22.16 3.31 18.09
N ALA A 133 -22.98 4.35 17.94
CA ALA A 133 -22.94 5.22 16.76
C ALA A 133 -21.63 6.00 16.66
N GLU A 134 -21.14 6.56 17.77
CA GLU A 134 -19.85 7.27 17.82
C GLU A 134 -18.68 6.32 17.55
N GLN A 135 -18.70 5.11 18.10
CA GLN A 135 -17.72 4.07 17.80
C GLN A 135 -17.71 3.77 16.29
N PHE A 136 -18.87 3.47 15.70
CA PHE A 136 -18.95 3.19 14.27
C PHE A 136 -18.58 4.39 13.39
N ALA A 137 -18.81 5.62 13.84
CA ALA A 137 -18.33 6.81 13.11
C ALA A 137 -16.80 6.82 12.98
N VAL A 138 -16.07 6.44 14.03
CA VAL A 138 -14.60 6.29 13.98
C VAL A 138 -14.17 5.18 13.00
N ALA A 139 -14.86 4.03 13.02
CA ALA A 139 -14.59 2.96 12.06
C ALA A 139 -14.87 3.40 10.61
N LEU A 140 -15.96 4.12 10.37
CA LEU A 140 -16.33 4.66 9.05
C LEU A 140 -15.33 5.71 8.56
N ALA A 141 -14.78 6.55 9.45
CA ALA A 141 -13.67 7.43 9.11
C ALA A 141 -12.44 6.63 8.63
N GLY A 142 -12.15 5.52 9.30
CA GLY A 142 -11.12 4.56 8.85
C GLY A 142 -11.42 4.00 7.46
N TYR A 143 -12.68 3.70 7.15
CA TYR A 143 -13.10 3.20 5.83
C TYR A 143 -12.94 4.26 4.75
N ALA A 144 -13.31 5.50 5.03
CA ALA A 144 -13.10 6.61 4.10
C ALA A 144 -11.61 6.81 3.79
N ALA A 145 -10.75 6.82 4.83
CA ALA A 145 -9.31 6.90 4.65
C ALA A 145 -8.75 5.71 3.86
N TYR A 146 -9.28 4.50 4.08
CA TYR A 146 -8.89 3.31 3.32
C TYR A 146 -9.25 3.42 1.83
N VAL A 147 -10.40 4.00 1.48
CA VAL A 147 -10.79 4.22 0.07
C VAL A 147 -9.81 5.19 -0.61
N VAL A 148 -9.38 6.24 0.08
CA VAL A 148 -8.35 7.15 -0.43
C VAL A 148 -7.05 6.39 -0.70
N ASN A 149 -6.60 5.57 0.26
CA ASN A 149 -5.39 4.74 0.12
C ASN A 149 -5.48 3.76 -1.07
N ALA A 150 -6.62 3.07 -1.22
CA ALA A 150 -6.85 2.16 -2.34
C ALA A 150 -6.83 2.91 -3.69
N GLY A 151 -7.39 4.13 -3.72
CA GLY A 151 -7.31 5.01 -4.88
C GLY A 151 -5.88 5.34 -5.28
N GLN A 152 -5.01 5.68 -4.32
CA GLN A 152 -3.58 5.93 -4.56
C GLN A 152 -2.91 4.72 -5.22
N PHE A 153 -3.14 3.52 -4.70
CA PHE A 153 -2.61 2.27 -5.27
C PHE A 153 -3.08 2.04 -6.71
N VAL A 154 -4.38 2.21 -7.00
CA VAL A 154 -4.92 2.02 -8.36
C VAL A 154 -4.29 2.99 -9.35
N LEU A 155 -4.15 4.27 -8.98
CA LEU A 155 -3.51 5.28 -9.82
C LEU A 155 -2.04 4.97 -10.07
N LYS A 156 -1.31 4.55 -9.04
CA LYS A 156 0.10 4.11 -9.14
C LYS A 156 0.26 2.91 -10.08
N LEU A 157 -0.62 1.90 -10.00
CA LEU A 157 -0.61 0.75 -10.90
C LEU A 157 -0.89 1.15 -12.35
N ARG A 158 -1.80 2.10 -12.58
CA ARG A 158 -2.08 2.62 -13.92
C ARG A 158 -0.87 3.34 -14.50
N ALA A 159 -0.21 4.21 -13.73
CA ALA A 159 0.99 4.91 -14.15
C ALA A 159 2.12 3.92 -14.53
N ALA A 160 2.38 2.93 -13.69
CA ALA A 160 3.40 1.90 -13.95
C ALA A 160 3.11 1.08 -15.21
N ARG A 161 1.84 0.80 -15.53
CA ARG A 161 1.45 0.12 -16.77
C ARG A 161 1.69 0.99 -18.01
N LEU A 162 1.42 2.29 -17.93
CA LEU A 162 1.64 3.23 -19.04
C LEU A 162 3.13 3.43 -19.34
N GLU A 163 3.97 3.45 -18.30
CA GLU A 163 5.43 3.54 -18.45
C GLU A 163 6.04 2.29 -19.10
N ALA A 164 5.39 1.13 -19.00
CA ALA A 164 5.82 -0.13 -19.58
C ALA A 164 5.47 -0.29 -21.09
N GLY A 165 5.27 0.81 -21.82
CA GLY A 165 4.88 0.86 -23.24
C GLY A 165 5.69 -0.07 -24.17
N PRO A 166 5.20 -0.32 -25.41
CA PRO A 166 5.65 -1.44 -26.24
C PRO A 166 7.18 -1.48 -26.38
N LYS A 167 7.75 -2.63 -26.01
CA LYS A 167 9.19 -2.94 -26.11
C LYS A 167 9.67 -2.46 -27.47
N ARG A 168 10.46 -1.37 -27.51
CA ARG A 168 11.08 -0.90 -28.76
C ARG A 168 11.90 -2.07 -29.27
N ARG A 169 11.46 -2.70 -30.37
CA ARG A 169 12.28 -3.68 -31.08
C ARG A 169 13.42 -2.86 -31.65
N ASP A 170 14.53 -2.83 -30.94
CA ASP A 170 15.79 -2.37 -31.51
C ASP A 170 16.15 -3.37 -32.60
N TYR A 171 15.77 -3.05 -33.84
CA TYR A 171 16.30 -3.73 -35.00
C TYR A 171 17.80 -3.43 -35.03
N PRO A 172 18.66 -4.45 -35.19
CA PRO A 172 20.08 -4.20 -35.37
C PRO A 172 20.25 -3.30 -36.60
N ALA A 173 21.00 -2.22 -36.43
CA ALA A 173 21.36 -1.32 -37.51
C ALA A 173 21.99 -2.17 -38.63
N GLN A 174 21.37 -2.14 -39.81
CA GLN A 174 21.94 -2.76 -40.99
C GLN A 174 23.30 -2.11 -41.24
N VAL A 175 24.35 -2.93 -41.23
CA VAL A 175 25.70 -2.52 -41.61
C VAL A 175 25.67 -2.28 -43.12
N PRO A 176 25.92 -1.04 -43.61
CA PRO A 176 26.01 -0.82 -45.05
C PRO A 176 27.23 -1.54 -45.61
N ALA A 177 27.03 -2.16 -46.79
CA ALA A 177 28.03 -2.90 -47.55
C ALA A 177 29.09 -1.99 -48.19
#